data_AF-A0A858REP7-F1
#
_entry.id   AF-A0A858REP7-F1
#
_cell.length_a   1.000
_cell.length_b   1.000
_cell.length_c   1.000
_cell.angle_alpha   90.00
_cell.angle_beta   90.00
_cell.angle_gamma   90.00
#
_symmetry.space_group_name_H-M   'P 1'
#
loop_
_entity.id
_entity.type
_entity.pdbx_description
1 polymer ?
#
loop_
_entity_poly.entity_id
_entity_poly.type
_entity_poly.pdbx_seq_one_letter_code
_entity_poly.pdbx_strand_id
1 'polypeptide(L)'
;MTDWFRRCRESQKAHYEYGSKLESRHFWFGIPAIILSTAVGASFFKDGVDAQIRLGLGLLSMASAVVAALQTFLNLSDRAAKHKASGASYGAIRRALELLKTLPPADGDKMRQALEDIKGRMDDLAASAPAIPSKFKDKIDKGLKGRIHNRIFRLIPRAVESELNSNGDSPDK
;
A
#
# COMPACT_ATOMS: atom_id res chain seq x y z
N MET A 1 -4.03 -21.45 -5.44
CA MET A 1 -4.87 -20.23 -5.24
C MET A 1 -4.52 -19.45 -3.97
N THR A 2 -4.28 -20.10 -2.83
CA THR A 2 -3.94 -19.45 -1.55
C THR A 2 -2.72 -18.53 -1.61
N ASP A 3 -1.66 -18.93 -2.31
CA ASP A 3 -0.47 -18.08 -2.47
C ASP A 3 -0.71 -16.84 -3.33
N TRP A 4 -1.58 -16.92 -4.33
CA TRP A 4 -1.90 -15.77 -5.17
C TRP A 4 -2.75 -14.77 -4.40
N PHE A 5 -3.73 -15.27 -3.65
CA PHE A 5 -4.53 -14.45 -2.75
C PHE A 5 -3.67 -13.74 -1.69
N ARG A 6 -2.74 -14.48 -1.08
CA ARG A 6 -1.80 -13.94 -0.11
C ARG A 6 -0.94 -12.85 -0.74
N ARG A 7 -0.26 -13.12 -1.86
CA ARG A 7 0.59 -12.13 -2.56
C ARG A 7 -0.20 -10.87 -2.94
N CYS A 8 -1.40 -11.01 -3.50
CA CYS A 8 -2.24 -9.84 -3.84
C CYS A 8 -2.58 -9.00 -2.60
N ARG A 9 -2.94 -9.64 -1.49
CA ARG A 9 -3.25 -8.95 -0.23
C ARG A 9 -2.04 -8.24 0.37
N GLU A 10 -0.88 -8.89 0.34
CA GLU A 10 0.39 -8.34 0.85
C GLU A 10 0.80 -7.12 0.00
N SER A 11 0.79 -7.25 -1.34
CA SER A 11 1.05 -6.14 -2.26
C SER A 11 0.05 -5.00 -2.10
N GLN A 12 -1.25 -5.30 -2.06
CA GLN A 12 -2.31 -4.31 -1.82
C GLN A 12 -2.00 -3.47 -0.58
N LYS A 13 -1.72 -4.13 0.55
CA LYS A 13 -1.45 -3.47 1.82
C LYS A 13 -0.18 -2.63 1.77
N ALA A 14 0.90 -3.17 1.22
CA ALA A 14 2.18 -2.46 1.11
C ALA A 14 2.02 -1.16 0.29
N HIS A 15 1.29 -1.22 -0.81
CA HIS A 15 0.98 -0.07 -1.66
C HIS A 15 0.12 0.99 -0.93
N TYR A 16 -0.95 0.59 -0.24
CA TYR A 16 -1.77 1.52 0.52
C TYR A 16 -1.00 2.18 1.67
N GLU A 17 -0.28 1.40 2.48
CA GLU A 17 0.44 1.94 3.62
C GLU A 17 1.57 2.89 3.18
N TYR A 18 2.27 2.56 2.09
CA TYR A 18 3.30 3.44 1.56
C TYR A 18 2.71 4.70 0.93
N GLY A 19 1.59 4.57 0.21
CA GLY A 19 0.85 5.70 -0.35
C GLY A 19 0.39 6.69 0.73
N SER A 20 -0.24 6.21 1.80
CA SER A 20 -0.66 7.05 2.93
C SER A 20 0.53 7.70 3.65
N LYS A 21 1.67 7.01 3.74
CA LYS A 21 2.89 7.60 4.32
C LYS A 21 3.45 8.75 3.49
N LEU A 22 3.43 8.62 2.15
CA LEU A 22 3.87 9.69 1.25
C LEU A 22 2.94 10.90 1.31
N GLU A 23 1.62 10.66 1.36
CA GLU A 23 0.61 11.69 1.53
C GLU A 23 0.80 12.45 2.86
N SER A 24 0.96 11.73 3.97
CA SER A 24 1.22 12.35 5.28
C SER A 24 2.50 13.21 5.25
N ARG A 25 3.57 12.74 4.59
CA ARG A 25 4.80 13.53 4.41
C ARG A 25 4.58 14.79 3.58
N HIS A 26 3.77 14.71 2.52
CA HIS A 26 3.44 15.87 1.70
C HIS A 26 2.83 16.99 2.56
N PHE A 27 1.83 16.65 3.39
CA PHE A 27 1.21 17.61 4.30
C PHE A 27 2.14 18.09 5.41
N TRP A 28 2.98 17.19 5.95
CA TRP A 28 3.92 17.53 7.02
C TRP A 28 4.98 18.54 6.59
N PHE A 29 5.40 18.54 5.32
CA PHE A 29 6.29 19.58 4.78
C PHE A 29 5.52 20.83 4.34
N GLY A 30 4.30 20.67 3.81
CA GLY A 30 3.57 21.76 3.17
C GLY A 30 2.98 22.74 4.15
N ILE A 31 2.35 22.23 5.20
CA ILE A 31 1.70 23.08 6.20
C ILE A 31 2.73 23.99 6.90
N PRO A 32 3.87 23.50 7.42
CA PRO A 32 4.87 24.38 8.02
C PRO A 32 5.49 25.36 7.04
N ALA A 33 5.78 24.94 5.79
CA ALA A 33 6.33 25.84 4.78
C ALA A 33 5.36 27.00 4.46
N ILE A 34 4.07 26.72 4.34
CA ILE A 34 3.04 27.76 4.12
C ILE A 34 2.97 28.70 5.32
N ILE A 35 2.93 28.18 6.55
CA ILE A 35 2.87 29.00 7.76
C ILE A 35 4.11 29.91 7.88
N LEU A 36 5.31 29.35 7.69
CA LEU A 36 6.56 30.09 7.80
C LEU A 36 6.68 31.16 6.71
N SER A 37 6.42 30.82 5.44
CA SER A 37 6.45 31.81 4.36
C SER A 37 5.42 32.92 4.54
N THR A 38 4.22 32.61 5.04
CA THR A 38 3.18 33.61 5.33
C THR A 38 3.59 34.51 6.48
N ALA A 39 4.11 33.96 7.57
CA ALA A 39 4.58 34.73 8.73
C ALA A 39 5.75 35.65 8.36
N VAL A 40 6.70 35.16 7.58
CA VAL A 40 7.83 35.95 7.06
C VAL A 40 7.34 37.07 6.14
N GLY A 41 6.45 36.75 5.20
CA GLY A 41 5.85 37.74 4.29
C GLY A 41 5.13 38.86 5.03
N ALA A 42 4.30 38.52 6.02
CA ALA A 42 3.58 39.50 6.83
C ALA A 42 4.53 40.40 7.64
N SER A 43 5.64 39.85 8.13
CA SER A 43 6.60 40.59 8.96
C SER A 43 7.34 41.71 8.20
N PHE A 44 7.43 41.63 6.87
CA PHE A 44 8.07 42.68 6.05
C PHE A 44 7.29 44.00 6.01
N PHE A 45 5.99 43.98 6.31
CA PHE A 45 5.13 45.17 6.32
C PHE A 45 5.07 45.85 7.68
N LYS A 46 5.78 45.33 8.69
CA LYS A 46 5.83 45.92 10.03
C LYS A 46 6.91 46.99 10.10
N ASP A 47 6.53 48.20 10.50
CA ASP A 47 7.48 49.29 10.76
C ASP A 47 8.33 49.01 12.01
N GLY A 48 9.58 49.47 12.00
CA GLY A 48 10.48 49.40 13.16
C GLY A 48 11.07 48.01 13.43
N VAL A 49 11.08 47.10 12.47
CA VAL A 49 11.76 45.80 12.60
C VAL A 49 13.28 45.98 12.58
N ASP A 50 13.95 45.50 13.63
CA ASP A 50 15.40 45.55 13.75
C ASP A 50 16.13 44.79 12.63
N ALA A 51 17.34 45.24 12.28
CA ALA A 51 18.14 44.67 11.21
C ALA A 51 18.47 43.18 11.45
N GLN A 52 18.73 42.77 12.71
CA GLN A 52 19.02 41.37 13.04
C GLN A 52 17.79 40.48 12.84
N ILE A 53 16.61 40.98 13.22
CA ILE A 53 15.33 40.27 13.03
C ILE A 53 15.05 40.13 11.52
N ARG A 54 15.29 41.17 10.74
CA ARG A 54 15.09 41.17 9.29
C ARG A 54 15.99 40.15 8.58
N LEU A 55 17.25 40.02 9.02
CA LEU A 55 18.16 38.99 8.53
C LEU A 55 17.65 37.58 8.85
N GLY A 56 17.18 37.35 10.08
CA GLY A 56 16.59 36.07 10.50
C GLY A 56 15.36 35.68 9.67
N LEU A 57 14.46 36.63 9.40
CA LEU A 57 13.30 36.43 8.54
C LEU A 57 13.70 36.08 7.10
N GLY A 58 14.75 36.70 6.56
CA GLY A 58 15.30 36.39 5.24
C GLY A 58 15.81 34.94 5.13
N LEU A 59 16.57 34.48 6.13
CA LEU A 59 17.03 33.09 6.19
C LEU A 59 15.88 32.10 6.31
N LEU A 60 14.87 32.43 7.12
CA LEU A 60 13.66 31.60 7.27
C LEU A 60 12.85 31.53 5.97
N SER A 61 12.75 32.64 5.22
CA SER A 61 12.16 32.67 3.88
C SER A 61 12.88 31.73 2.92
N MET A 62 14.21 31.77 2.91
CA MET A 62 15.03 30.94 2.03
C MET A 62 14.88 29.46 2.37
N ALA A 63 14.89 29.11 3.66
CA ALA A 63 14.64 27.75 4.12
C ALA A 63 13.24 27.26 3.69
N SER A 64 12.21 28.10 3.83
CA SER A 64 10.85 27.78 3.38
C SER A 64 10.78 27.55 1.88
N ALA A 65 11.47 28.37 1.07
CA ALA A 65 11.52 28.21 -0.38
C ALA A 65 12.21 26.89 -0.79
N VAL A 66 13.31 26.52 -0.12
CA VAL A 66 13.98 25.23 -0.33
C VAL A 66 13.06 24.05 0.00
N VAL A 67 12.33 24.12 1.11
CA VAL A 67 11.36 23.07 1.47
C VAL A 67 10.28 22.97 0.41
N ALA A 68 9.71 24.08 -0.05
CA ALA A 68 8.69 24.10 -1.10
C ALA A 68 9.23 23.49 -2.43
N ALA A 69 10.44 23.88 -2.84
CA ALA A 69 11.09 23.32 -4.02
C ALA A 69 11.32 21.79 -3.89
N LEU A 70 11.76 21.33 -2.72
CA LEU A 70 11.89 19.90 -2.43
C LEU A 70 10.55 19.17 -2.50
N GLN A 71 9.46 19.78 -2.04
CA GLN A 71 8.13 19.17 -2.14
C GLN A 71 7.69 18.98 -3.59
N THR A 72 7.92 19.97 -4.45
CA THR A 72 7.63 19.88 -5.88
C THR A 72 8.53 18.85 -6.55
N PHE A 73 9.84 18.86 -6.26
CA PHE A 73 10.80 17.91 -6.83
C PHE A 73 10.52 16.46 -6.42
N LEU A 74 10.18 16.23 -5.15
CA LEU A 74 9.87 14.88 -4.63
C LEU A 74 8.50 14.36 -5.07
N ASN A 75 7.62 15.25 -5.55
CA ASN A 75 6.27 14.98 -6.06
C ASN A 75 5.51 13.94 -5.22
N LEU A 76 5.52 14.14 -3.89
CA LEU A 76 5.05 13.15 -2.92
C LEU A 76 3.57 12.80 -3.12
N SER A 77 2.77 13.77 -3.56
CA SER A 77 1.33 13.60 -3.83
C SER A 77 1.07 12.65 -5.01
N ASP A 78 1.72 12.87 -6.15
CA ASP A 78 1.60 11.99 -7.32
C ASP A 78 2.09 10.57 -7.02
N ARG A 79 3.23 10.44 -6.32
CA ARG A 79 3.73 9.14 -5.89
C ARG A 79 2.75 8.43 -4.96
N ALA A 80 2.15 9.15 -4.00
CA ALA A 80 1.12 8.61 -3.13
C ALA A 80 -0.07 8.09 -3.93
N ALA A 81 -0.56 8.88 -4.90
CA ALA A 81 -1.66 8.51 -5.77
C ALA A 81 -1.36 7.24 -6.58
N LYS A 82 -0.17 7.14 -7.19
CA LYS A 82 0.29 5.95 -7.93
C LYS A 82 0.31 4.70 -7.05
N HIS A 83 0.84 4.80 -5.83
CA HIS A 83 0.81 3.67 -4.90
C HIS A 83 -0.62 3.29 -4.49
N LYS A 84 -1.50 4.26 -4.17
CA LYS A 84 -2.92 3.98 -3.86
C LYS A 84 -3.65 3.32 -5.03
N ALA A 85 -3.39 3.78 -6.26
CA ALA A 85 -3.96 3.20 -7.48
C ALA A 85 -3.54 1.73 -7.66
N SER A 86 -2.25 1.41 -7.54
CA SER A 86 -1.79 0.01 -7.59
C SER A 86 -2.39 -0.83 -6.46
N GLY A 87 -2.54 -0.26 -5.25
CA GLY A 87 -3.23 -0.90 -4.13
C GLY A 87 -4.69 -1.23 -4.46
N ALA A 88 -5.42 -0.31 -5.09
CA ALA A 88 -6.80 -0.53 -5.55
C ALA A 88 -6.88 -1.65 -6.61
N SER A 89 -5.95 -1.67 -7.58
CA SER A 89 -5.88 -2.70 -8.61
C SER A 89 -5.62 -4.09 -8.04
N TYR A 90 -4.69 -4.23 -7.08
CA TYR A 90 -4.48 -5.50 -6.37
C TYR A 90 -5.73 -5.92 -5.58
N GLY A 91 -6.45 -4.96 -4.98
CA GLY A 91 -7.72 -5.20 -4.32
C GLY A 91 -8.84 -5.67 -5.27
N ALA A 92 -8.84 -5.20 -6.52
CA ALA A 92 -9.76 -5.68 -7.55
C ALA A 92 -9.46 -7.14 -7.95
N ILE A 93 -8.18 -7.49 -8.13
CA ILE A 93 -7.76 -8.87 -8.39
C ILE A 93 -8.12 -9.79 -7.22
N ARG A 94 -7.90 -9.34 -5.97
CA ARG A 94 -8.28 -10.09 -4.78
C ARG A 94 -9.78 -10.42 -4.74
N ARG A 95 -10.64 -9.44 -5.04
CA ARG A 95 -12.10 -9.64 -5.12
C ARG A 95 -12.50 -10.58 -6.25
N ALA A 96 -11.82 -10.51 -7.40
CA ALA A 96 -12.06 -11.45 -8.50
C ALA A 96 -11.70 -12.90 -8.10
N LEU A 97 -10.59 -13.09 -7.39
CA LEU A 97 -10.21 -14.40 -6.82
C LEU A 97 -11.21 -14.89 -5.78
N GLU A 98 -11.74 -14.00 -4.93
CA GLU A 98 -12.80 -14.34 -3.97
C GLU A 98 -14.07 -14.80 -4.69
N LEU A 99 -14.50 -14.05 -5.72
CA LEU A 99 -15.66 -14.41 -6.52
C LEU A 99 -15.48 -15.78 -7.19
N LEU A 100 -14.32 -16.02 -7.83
CA LEU A 100 -14.02 -17.29 -8.49
C LEU A 100 -14.00 -18.47 -7.51
N LYS A 101 -13.52 -18.24 -6.27
CA LYS A 101 -13.56 -19.25 -5.21
C LYS A 101 -14.98 -19.53 -4.71
N THR A 102 -15.81 -18.49 -4.62
CA THR A 102 -17.16 -18.58 -4.04
C THR A 102 -18.17 -19.14 -5.04
N LEU A 103 -18.03 -18.77 -6.31
CA LEU A 103 -18.87 -19.21 -7.41
C LEU A 103 -18.00 -19.75 -8.56
N PRO A 104 -17.46 -20.98 -8.41
CA PRO A 104 -16.61 -21.56 -9.43
C PRO A 104 -17.45 -21.92 -10.68
N PRO A 105 -16.95 -21.64 -11.90
CA PRO A 105 -17.54 -22.17 -13.12
C PRO A 105 -17.64 -23.71 -13.06
N ALA A 106 -18.78 -24.26 -13.47
CA ALA A 106 -18.99 -25.70 -13.57
C ALA A 106 -18.15 -26.34 -14.68
N ASP A 107 -17.80 -25.54 -15.69
CA ASP A 107 -16.97 -25.92 -16.82
C ASP A 107 -15.48 -25.67 -16.51
N GLY A 108 -14.68 -26.74 -16.59
CA GLY A 108 -13.25 -26.72 -16.32
C GLY A 108 -12.45 -25.79 -17.25
N ASP A 109 -12.87 -25.65 -18.51
CA ASP A 109 -12.18 -24.76 -19.45
C ASP A 109 -12.46 -23.29 -19.12
N LYS A 110 -13.70 -22.95 -18.73
CA LYS A 110 -14.04 -21.60 -18.25
C LYS A 110 -13.31 -21.25 -16.95
N MET A 111 -13.14 -22.22 -16.05
CA MET A 111 -12.34 -22.03 -14.85
C MET A 111 -10.88 -21.74 -15.19
N ARG A 112 -10.30 -22.50 -16.12
CA ARG A 112 -8.91 -22.30 -16.57
C ARG A 112 -8.72 -20.93 -17.22
N GLN A 113 -9.62 -20.53 -18.11
CA GLN A 113 -9.59 -19.22 -18.77
C GLN A 113 -9.66 -18.07 -17.74
N ALA A 114 -10.57 -18.15 -16.76
CA ALA A 114 -10.67 -17.14 -15.71
C ALA A 114 -9.38 -17.03 -14.86
N LEU A 115 -8.71 -18.15 -14.60
CA LEU A 115 -7.43 -18.16 -13.88
C LEU A 115 -6.29 -17.59 -14.72
N GLU A 116 -6.25 -17.89 -16.03
CA GLU A 116 -5.30 -17.33 -16.98
C GLU A 116 -5.47 -15.80 -17.09
N ASP A 117 -6.70 -15.31 -17.16
CA ASP A 117 -7.01 -13.87 -17.18
C ASP A 117 -6.56 -13.17 -15.89
N ILE A 118 -6.83 -13.77 -14.73
CA ILE A 118 -6.37 -13.23 -13.44
C ILE A 118 -4.84 -13.21 -13.36
N LYS A 119 -4.18 -14.26 -13.87
CA LYS A 119 -2.72 -14.32 -13.92
C LYS A 119 -2.17 -13.19 -14.79
N GLY A 120 -2.69 -13.00 -16.01
CA GLY A 120 -2.27 -11.93 -16.91
C GLY A 120 -2.40 -10.56 -16.26
N ARG A 121 -3.57 -10.26 -15.69
CA ARG A 121 -3.80 -8.99 -14.95
C ARG A 121 -2.84 -8.78 -13.78
N MET A 122 -2.45 -9.85 -13.09
CA MET A 122 -1.51 -9.77 -11.97
C MET A 122 -0.08 -9.52 -12.46
N ASP A 123 0.33 -10.15 -13.56
CA ASP A 123 1.64 -9.98 -14.17
C ASP A 123 1.78 -8.54 -14.74
N ASP A 124 0.76 -8.04 -15.44
CA ASP A 124 0.70 -6.66 -15.94
C ASP A 124 0.75 -5.62 -14.81
N LEU A 125 0.01 -5.88 -13.73
CA LEU A 125 0.01 -5.00 -12.57
C LEU A 125 1.36 -5.02 -11.86
N ALA A 126 2.00 -6.18 -11.73
CA ALA A 126 3.33 -6.29 -11.14
C ALA A 126 4.40 -5.55 -11.95
N ALA A 127 4.29 -5.57 -13.29
CA ALA A 127 5.19 -4.86 -14.19
C ALA A 127 5.01 -3.33 -14.16
N SER A 128 3.76 -2.86 -14.01
CA SER A 128 3.42 -1.42 -14.02
C SER A 128 3.42 -0.76 -12.64
N ALA A 129 3.41 -1.54 -11.56
CA ALA A 129 3.36 -1.01 -10.21
C ALA A 129 4.66 -0.26 -9.82
N PRO A 130 4.55 0.89 -9.12
CA PRO A 130 5.71 1.62 -8.63
C PRO A 130 6.47 0.81 -7.57
N ALA A 131 7.80 0.82 -7.67
CA ALA A 131 8.66 0.11 -6.72
C ALA A 131 8.50 0.62 -5.28
N ILE A 132 8.33 -0.30 -4.34
CA ILE A 132 8.29 0.00 -2.90
C ILE A 132 9.72 -0.13 -2.35
N PRO A 133 10.22 0.86 -1.57
CA PRO A 133 11.55 0.76 -0.97
C PRO A 133 11.71 -0.49 -0.09
N SER A 134 12.85 -1.18 -0.21
CA SER A 134 13.14 -2.44 0.49
C SER A 134 12.95 -2.37 2.00
N LYS A 135 13.49 -1.34 2.65
CA LYS A 135 13.32 -1.12 4.10
C LYS A 135 11.86 -1.03 4.54
N PHE A 136 10.99 -0.49 3.67
CA PHE A 136 9.56 -0.41 3.96
C PHE A 136 8.89 -1.77 3.76
N LYS A 137 9.22 -2.46 2.66
CA LYS A 137 8.74 -3.81 2.37
C LYS A 137 9.08 -4.78 3.52
N ASP A 138 10.31 -4.76 4.03
CA ASP A 138 10.74 -5.61 5.15
C ASP A 138 9.92 -5.37 6.42
N LYS A 139 9.56 -4.11 6.70
CA LYS A 139 8.72 -3.75 7.85
C LYS A 139 7.31 -4.30 7.69
N ILE A 140 6.74 -4.19 6.50
CA ILE A 140 5.42 -4.72 6.15
C ILE A 140 5.43 -6.24 6.26
N ASP A 141 6.43 -6.90 5.68
CA ASP A 141 6.59 -8.35 5.67
C ASP A 141 6.75 -8.91 7.09
N LYS A 142 7.55 -8.26 7.96
CA LYS A 142 7.64 -8.62 9.39
C LYS A 142 6.30 -8.45 10.10
N GLY A 143 5.59 -7.35 9.86
CA GLY A 143 4.27 -7.09 10.44
C GLY A 143 3.17 -8.02 9.92
N LEU A 144 3.34 -8.59 8.74
CA LEU A 144 2.46 -9.61 8.15
C LEU A 144 2.78 -11.00 8.68
N LYS A 145 4.05 -11.41 8.73
CA LYS A 145 4.49 -12.69 9.31
C LYS A 145 4.07 -12.82 10.77
N GLY A 146 4.18 -11.74 11.56
CA GLY A 146 3.70 -11.72 12.95
C GLY A 146 2.18 -11.88 13.10
N ARG A 147 1.38 -11.53 12.08
CA ARG A 147 -0.09 -11.71 12.07
C ARG A 147 -0.55 -13.04 11.47
N ILE A 148 0.27 -13.68 10.64
CA ILE A 148 -0.09 -14.93 9.95
C ILE A 148 0.03 -16.15 10.88
N HIS A 149 0.85 -16.12 11.93
CA HIS A 149 0.97 -17.24 12.88
C HIS A 149 -0.35 -17.59 13.59
N ASN A 150 -1.30 -16.64 13.71
CA ASN A 150 -2.58 -16.89 14.39
C ASN A 150 -3.75 -17.24 13.48
N ARG A 151 -3.63 -17.21 12.14
CA ARG A 151 -4.75 -17.50 11.22
C ARG A 151 -4.32 -18.21 9.94
N ILE A 152 -3.61 -19.33 10.08
CA ILE A 152 -3.48 -20.29 8.98
C ILE A 152 -4.81 -21.04 8.89
N PHE A 153 -5.69 -20.58 8.00
CA PHE A 153 -6.68 -21.45 7.38
C PHE A 153 -5.91 -22.56 6.64
N ARG A 154 -5.73 -23.72 7.29
CA ARG A 154 -5.39 -24.96 6.60
C ARG A 154 -6.61 -25.33 5.76
N LEU A 155 -6.48 -25.28 4.44
CA LEU A 155 -7.36 -26.04 3.58
C LEU A 155 -6.91 -27.50 3.73
N ILE A 156 -7.62 -28.29 4.51
CA ILE A 156 -7.52 -29.75 4.39
C ILE A 156 -7.97 -30.05 2.96
N PRO A 157 -7.14 -30.69 2.11
CA PRO A 157 -7.60 -31.14 0.81
C PRO A 157 -8.82 -32.05 1.02
N ARG A 158 -9.92 -31.83 0.30
CA ARG A 158 -11.16 -32.62 0.46
C ARG A 158 -10.94 -34.15 0.36
N ALA A 159 -9.86 -34.57 -0.32
CA ALA A 159 -9.42 -35.97 -0.41
C ALA A 159 -8.95 -36.57 0.92
N VAL A 160 -8.48 -35.76 1.87
CA VAL A 160 -8.05 -36.21 3.21
C VAL A 160 -9.25 -36.27 4.17
N GLU A 161 -10.29 -35.48 3.92
CA GLU A 161 -11.53 -35.48 4.70
C GLU A 161 -12.36 -36.76 4.48
N SER A 162 -12.32 -37.32 3.26
CA SER A 162 -12.95 -38.62 2.97
C SER A 162 -12.23 -39.81 3.61
N GLU A 163 -10.91 -39.78 3.72
CA GLU A 163 -10.15 -40.86 4.38
C GLU A 163 -10.22 -40.82 5.90
N LEU A 164 -10.37 -39.63 6.50
CA LEU A 164 -10.62 -39.47 7.93
C LEU A 164 -12.04 -39.92 8.32
N ASN A 165 -13.02 -39.71 7.43
CA ASN A 165 -14.40 -40.13 7.66
C ASN A 165 -14.62 -41.63 7.35
N SER A 166 -13.76 -42.27 6.56
CA SER A 166 -13.80 -43.72 6.32
C SER A 166 -13.07 -44.55 7.39
N ASN A 167 -12.07 -43.97 8.06
CA ASN A 167 -11.32 -44.63 9.13
C ASN A 167 -11.89 -44.37 10.54
N GLY A 168 -12.97 -43.59 10.65
CA GLY A 168 -13.61 -43.22 11.92
C GLY A 168 -14.82 -44.05 12.32
N ASP A 169 -15.23 -45.04 11.52
CA ASP A 169 -16.41 -45.89 11.79
C ASP A 169 -16.04 -47.35 12.07
N SER A 170 -15.03 -47.55 12.93
CA SER A 170 -14.83 -48.85 13.59
C SER A 170 -15.50 -48.79 14.96
N PRO A 171 -16.66 -49.44 15.16
CA PRO A 171 -17.33 -49.45 16.44
C PRO A 171 -16.51 -50.25 17.45
N ASP A 172 -16.30 -49.66 18.63
CA ASP A 172 -15.87 -50.33 19.85
C ASP A 172 -16.59 -51.69 20.01
N LYS A 173 -15.83 -52.79 19.96
CA LYS A 173 -15.92 -53.97 20.83
C LYS A 173 -14.59 -54.69 20.90
#